data_AF-A0AAV2Z648-F1
#
_entry.id   AF-A0AAV2Z648-F1
#
_cell.length_a   1.000
_cell.length_b   1.000
_cell.length_c   1.000
_cell.angle_alpha   90.00
_cell.angle_beta   90.00
_cell.angle_gamma   90.00
#
_symmetry.space_group_name_H-M   'P 1'
#
loop_
_entity.id
_entity.type
_entity.pdbx_description
1 polymer ?
#
loop_
_entity_poly.entity_id
_entity_poly.type
_entity_poly.pdbx_seq_one_letter_code
_entity_poly.pdbx_strand_id
1 'polypeptide(L)' 'MVRVFLTTSAVIALIAPVLAIEVKFVNNCNRVVNLYDNTKTTSMKPGETVARTLNDGFEGMFRDGADPQATRE' A
#
# COMPACT_ATOMS: atom_id res chain seq x y z
N MET A 1 -20.18 28.01 50.40
CA MET A 1 -19.25 27.03 49.81
C MET A 1 -19.73 26.76 48.38
N VAL A 2 -19.06 27.28 47.35
CA VAL A 2 -19.45 27.09 45.94
C VAL A 2 -18.68 25.90 45.38
N ARG A 3 -19.39 24.92 44.82
CA ARG A 3 -18.78 23.73 44.19
C ARG A 3 -18.80 23.93 42.68
N VAL A 4 -17.61 24.09 42.09
CA VAL A 4 -17.42 24.15 40.64
C VAL A 4 -17.17 22.73 40.15
N PHE A 5 -18.06 22.21 39.30
CA PHE A 5 -17.88 20.93 38.65
C PHE A 5 -17.34 21.16 37.24
N LEU A 6 -16.07 20.81 37.02
CA LEU A 6 -15.44 20.80 35.70
C LEU A 6 -15.90 19.55 34.95
N THR A 7 -16.73 19.70 33.93
CA THR A 7 -17.10 18.62 33.02
C THR A 7 -16.03 18.49 31.94
N THR A 8 -15.20 17.45 32.02
CA THR A 8 -14.27 17.08 30.95
C THR A 8 -15.05 16.48 29.78
N SER A 9 -15.25 17.26 28.71
CA SER A 9 -15.79 16.74 27.45
C SER A 9 -14.76 15.82 26.79
N ALA A 10 -15.04 14.52 26.74
CA ALA A 10 -14.24 13.57 26.00
C ALA A 10 -14.51 13.71 24.49
N VAL A 11 -13.48 14.11 23.72
CA VAL A 11 -13.54 14.12 22.26
C VAL A 11 -13.32 12.69 21.77
N ILE A 12 -14.35 12.09 21.18
CA ILE A 12 -14.25 10.79 20.51
C ILE A 12 -13.73 11.05 19.10
N ALA A 13 -12.46 10.72 18.85
CA ALA A 13 -11.92 10.73 17.50
C ALA A 13 -12.49 9.54 16.71
N LEU A 14 -13.32 9.81 15.71
CA LEU A 14 -13.78 8.82 14.74
C LEU A 14 -12.61 8.49 13.81
N ILE A 15 -12.04 7.30 13.97
CA ILE A 15 -11.05 6.76 13.03
C ILE A 15 -11.84 6.19 11.85
N ALA A 16 -11.83 6.87 10.71
CA ALA A 16 -12.44 6.32 9.50
C ALA A 16 -11.66 5.07 9.05
N PRO A 17 -12.33 3.98 8.65
CA PRO A 17 -11.64 2.81 8.13
C PRO A 17 -10.95 3.16 6.81
N VAL A 18 -9.63 3.00 6.75
CA VAL A 18 -8.89 3.10 5.49
C VAL A 18 -9.26 1.88 4.65
N LEU A 19 -9.93 2.10 3.51
CA LEU A 19 -10.25 1.02 2.58
C LEU A 19 -8.97 0.58 1.89
N ALA A 20 -8.47 -0.61 2.24
CA ALA A 20 -7.30 -1.18 1.61
C ALA A 20 -7.69 -2.43 0.80
N ILE A 21 -7.19 -2.53 -0.43
CA ILE A 21 -7.46 -3.65 -1.34
C ILE A 21 -6.21 -4.51 -1.47
N GLU A 22 -6.34 -5.83 -1.33
CA GLU A 22 -5.23 -6.75 -1.57
C GLU A 22 -5.19 -7.20 -3.04
N VAL A 23 -4.02 -7.08 -3.66
CA VAL A 23 -3.71 -7.59 -5.00
C VAL A 23 -2.65 -8.67 -4.90
N LYS A 24 -2.85 -9.78 -5.62
CA LYS A 24 -1.89 -10.89 -5.70
C LYS A 24 -1.25 -10.95 -7.07
N PHE A 25 0.08 -10.94 -7.10
CA PHE A 25 0.88 -11.09 -8.28
C PHE A 25 1.47 -12.50 -8.31
N VAL A 26 1.38 -13.17 -9.47
CA VAL A 26 1.94 -14.50 -9.68
C VAL A 26 2.91 -14.45 -10.84
N ASN A 27 4.16 -14.88 -10.61
CA ASN A 27 5.15 -14.96 -11.68
C ASN A 27 5.02 -16.29 -12.42
N ASN A 28 4.30 -16.31 -13.54
CA ASN A 28 4.19 -17.48 -14.41
C ASN A 28 5.34 -17.61 -15.44
N CYS A 29 6.34 -16.74 -15.38
CA CYS A 29 7.51 -16.85 -16.26
C CYS A 29 8.51 -17.90 -15.77
N ASN A 30 9.34 -18.41 -16.67
CA ASN A 30 10.48 -19.28 -16.35
C ASN A 30 11.74 -18.52 -15.89
N ARG A 31 11.60 -17.22 -15.57
CA ARG A 31 12.69 -16.34 -15.15
C ARG A 31 12.25 -15.50 -13.96
N VAL A 32 13.23 -14.89 -13.28
CA VAL A 32 12.94 -13.91 -12.22
C VAL A 32 12.30 -12.67 -12.84
N VAL A 33 11.19 -12.22 -12.25
CA VAL A 33 10.50 -10.95 -12.57
C VAL A 33 10.80 -9.96 -11.46
N ASN A 34 11.20 -8.74 -11.82
CA ASN A 34 11.48 -7.68 -10.86
C ASN A 34 10.28 -6.74 -10.80
N LEU A 35 9.26 -7.11 -10.02
CA LEU A 35 8.01 -6.36 -9.91
C LEU A 35 8.26 -5.00 -9.25
N TYR A 36 8.12 -3.93 -10.03
CA TYR A 36 8.25 -2.56 -9.61
C TYR A 36 6.87 -1.90 -9.47
N ASP A 37 6.65 -1.17 -8.37
CA ASP A 37 5.36 -0.55 -8.00
C ASP A 37 5.40 0.99 -7.88
N ASN A 38 6.28 1.65 -8.64
CA ASN A 38 6.61 3.09 -8.54
C ASN A 38 7.44 3.49 -7.31
N THR A 39 7.59 2.63 -6.30
CA THR A 39 8.38 2.94 -5.10
C THR A 39 9.46 1.92 -4.81
N LYS A 40 9.17 0.65 -5.08
CA LYS A 40 10.03 -0.47 -4.71
C LYS A 40 10.01 -1.54 -5.79
N THR A 41 11.15 -2.20 -5.92
CA THR A 41 11.29 -3.43 -6.71
C THR A 41 11.24 -4.66 -5.82
N THR A 42 10.51 -5.68 -6.24
CA THR A 42 10.42 -6.98 -5.60
C THR A 42 10.76 -8.08 -6.60
N SER A 43 11.86 -8.81 -6.36
CA SER A 43 12.22 -9.94 -7.20
C SER A 43 11.35 -11.15 -6.88
N MET A 44 10.67 -11.67 -7.90
CA MET A 44 9.79 -12.83 -7.84
C MET A 44 10.41 -13.97 -8.65
N LYS A 45 10.68 -15.11 -8.01
CA LYS A 45 11.15 -16.34 -8.67
C LYS A 45 10.05 -16.96 -9.54
N PRO A 46 10.39 -17.86 -10.49
CA PRO A 46 9.39 -18.62 -11.23
C PRO A 46 8.39 -19.31 -10.31
N GLY A 47 7.09 -19.11 -10.57
CA GLY A 47 5.97 -19.65 -9.79
C GLY A 47 5.67 -18.90 -8.48
N GLU A 48 6.45 -17.88 -8.11
CA GLU A 48 6.26 -17.17 -6.85
C GLU A 48 4.98 -16.30 -6.88
N THR A 49 4.30 -16.25 -5.73
CA THR A 49 3.16 -15.35 -5.50
C THR A 49 3.49 -14.34 -4.42
N VAL A 50 3.19 -13.08 -4.68
CA VAL A 50 3.37 -11.97 -3.72
C VAL A 50 2.06 -11.20 -3.60
N ALA A 51 1.67 -10.88 -2.37
CA ALA A 51 0.53 -10.00 -2.08
C ALA A 51 0.99 -8.56 -1.84
N ARG A 52 0.15 -7.61 -2.25
CA ARG A 52 0.31 -6.17 -2.02
C ARG A 52 -1.01 -5.58 -1.56
N THR A 53 -0.95 -4.88 -0.44
CA THR A 53 -2.07 -4.09 0.07
C THR A 53 -1.97 -2.70 -0.55
N LEU A 54 -2.98 -2.31 -1.33
CA LEU A 54 -3.11 -0.99 -1.92
C LEU A 54 -3.99 -0.15 -1.01
N ASN A 55 -3.52 1.06 -0.68
CA ASN A 55 -4.33 2.04 0.03
C ASN A 55 -5.43 2.58 -0.87
N ASP A 56 -6.47 3.13 -0.25
CA ASP A 56 -7.52 3.85 -0.97
C ASP A 56 -6.93 4.95 -1.85
N GLY A 57 -7.44 5.08 -3.07
CA GLY A 57 -6.93 6.04 -4.06
C GLY A 57 -5.54 5.75 -4.63
N PHE A 58 -5.01 4.53 -4.52
CA PHE A 58 -3.73 4.17 -5.15
C PHE A 58 -3.74 4.47 -6.66
N GLU A 59 -2.78 5.28 -7.10
CA GLU A 59 -2.51 5.57 -8.51
C GLU A 59 -1.07 5.19 -8.82
N GLY A 60 -0.89 4.22 -9.71
CA GLY A 60 0.44 3.75 -10.07
C GLY A 60 0.46 2.64 -11.10
N MET A 61 1.66 2.10 -11.36
CA MET A 61 1.89 1.05 -12.34
C MET A 61 2.69 -0.09 -11.72
N PHE A 62 2.29 -1.32 -12.03
CA PHE A 62 3.04 -2.53 -11.75
C PHE A 62 3.68 -3.03 -13.03
N ARG A 63 5.00 -3.25 -13.02
CA ARG A 63 5.75 -3.67 -14.21
C ARG A 63 6.98 -4.50 -13.85
N ASP A 64 7.53 -5.18 -14.84
CA ASP A 64 8.80 -5.89 -14.70
C ASP A 64 9.97 -4.95 -15.03
N GLY A 65 10.80 -4.70 -14.02
CA GLY A 65 11.94 -3.80 -14.10
C GLY A 65 11.59 -2.32 -13.88
N ALA A 66 12.64 -1.52 -13.70
CA ALA A 66 12.56 -0.08 -13.64
C ALA A 66 13.24 0.51 -14.89
N ASP A 67 12.44 0.81 -15.91
CA ASP A 67 12.86 1.61 -17.05
C ASP A 67 12.76 3.12 -16.69
N PRO A 68 13.87 3.89 -16.74
CA PRO A 68 13.92 5.33 -16.44
C PRO A 68 13.16 6.23 -17.42
N GLN A 69 12.82 5.76 -18.63
CA GLN A 69 11.94 6.51 -19.53
C GLN A 69 10.46 6.38 -19.14
N ALA A 70 10.12 5.34 -18.38
CA ALA A 70 8.77 5.10 -17.86
C ALA A 70 8.58 5.51 -16.39
N THR A 71 9.67 5.67 -15.62
CA THR A 71 9.66 6.39 -14.34
C THR A 71 10.21 7.78 -14.57
N ARG A 72 9.40 8.83 -14.36
CA ARG A 72 9.96 10.19 -14.30
C ARG A 72 11.03 10.21 -13.20
N GLU A 73 12.30 10.25 -13.60
CA GLU A 73 13.41 10.71 -12.76
C GLU A 73 13.55 12.23 -12.87
#